data_AF-A0A1Q7GZ51-F1
#
_entry.id   AF-A0A1Q7GZ51-F1
#
_cell.length_a   1.000
_cell.length_b   1.000
_cell.length_c   1.000
_cell.angle_alpha   90.00
_cell.angle_beta   90.00
_cell.angle_gamma   90.00
#
_symmetry.space_group_name_H-M   'P 1'
#
loop_
_entity.id
_entity.type
_entity.pdbx_description
1 polymer ?
#
loop_
_entity_poly.entity_id
_entity_poly.type
_entity_poly.pdbx_seq_one_letter_code
_entity_poly.pdbx_strand_id
1 'polypeptide(L)'
;MIDAPAGDIDRLRRPLRLGHVLVTLEDLLIVTWRVPEAELRRHLPNALQPVIDAGACLVSAVAFRNRALRPAVAGFPRMRSSQMNVRAYVRAPRSGEPGSVFFLGLYVSRAWIAGMSSWLFGVPFQYLPLEVAARDEGHGVEWHARSPDDHLTIHAREADADVDTHTLDLLTNPHTAYFLDRRGVLRRWSIWHRPQAVRTMAVQQARVECMRDFTVSRPLPALYVRSVDYEVYLPPRAAS
;
A
#
# COMPACT_ATOMS: atom_id res chain seq x y z
N MET A 1 -4.98 15.38 -13.46
CA MET A 1 -3.80 14.88 -12.72
C MET A 1 -3.61 15.80 -11.53
N ILE A 2 -3.52 15.22 -10.34
CA ILE A 2 -3.42 15.93 -9.07
C ILE A 2 -2.05 15.59 -8.49
N ASP A 3 -1.25 16.60 -8.17
CA ASP A 3 -0.02 16.37 -7.43
C ASP A 3 -0.39 16.07 -5.98
N ALA A 4 -0.08 14.85 -5.53
CA ALA A 4 -0.20 14.52 -4.12
C ALA A 4 0.66 15.50 -3.30
N PRO A 5 0.15 16.03 -2.18
CA PRO A 5 0.94 16.90 -1.31
C PRO A 5 2.29 16.23 -0.99
N ALA A 6 3.39 16.96 -1.06
CA ALA A 6 4.69 16.38 -0.69
C ALA A 6 4.81 16.15 0.84
N GLY A 7 4.03 16.88 1.64
CA GLY A 7 4.13 16.85 3.11
C GLY A 7 5.57 17.11 3.58
N ASP A 8 5.99 16.43 4.65
CA ASP A 8 7.38 16.42 5.14
C ASP A 8 8.26 15.34 4.47
N ILE A 9 7.82 14.74 3.34
CA ILE A 9 8.50 13.56 2.76
C ILE A 9 9.96 13.83 2.40
N ASP A 10 10.27 15.02 1.88
CA ASP A 10 11.62 15.37 1.45
C ASP A 10 12.60 15.44 2.63
N ARG A 11 12.11 15.82 3.83
CA ARG A 11 12.91 15.85 5.06
C ARG A 11 13.18 14.45 5.63
N LEU A 12 12.37 13.47 5.24
CA LEU A 12 12.43 12.10 5.76
C LEU A 12 13.37 11.19 4.94
N ARG A 13 13.89 11.67 3.80
CA ARG A 13 14.83 10.93 2.98
C ARG A 13 16.13 10.67 3.73
N ARG A 14 16.58 9.41 3.75
CA ARG A 14 17.84 9.01 4.40
C ARG A 14 18.90 8.67 3.35
N PRO A 15 20.20 8.87 3.64
CA PRO A 15 21.25 8.40 2.76
C PRO A 15 21.15 6.88 2.57
N LEU A 16 21.24 6.42 1.31
CA LEU A 16 21.18 5.00 0.96
C LEU A 16 22.38 4.25 1.56
N ARG A 17 22.11 3.13 2.23
CA ARG A 17 23.13 2.24 2.80
C ARG A 17 23.05 0.87 2.16
N LEU A 18 24.14 0.12 2.25
CA LEU A 18 24.18 -1.31 1.87
C LEU A 18 23.06 -2.04 2.63
N GLY A 19 22.16 -2.71 1.90
CA GLY A 19 21.01 -3.41 2.47
C GLY A 19 19.67 -2.67 2.37
N HIS A 20 19.62 -1.39 1.96
CA HIS A 20 18.36 -0.75 1.58
C HIS A 20 17.83 -1.34 0.26
N VAL A 21 16.51 -1.27 0.05
CA VAL A 21 15.87 -1.77 -1.16
C VAL A 21 15.25 -0.61 -1.92
N LEU A 22 15.62 -0.48 -3.18
CA LEU A 22 14.99 0.42 -4.14
C LEU A 22 13.94 -0.37 -4.90
N VAL A 23 12.72 0.17 -4.95
CA VAL A 23 11.59 -0.49 -5.59
C VAL A 23 10.92 0.50 -6.54
N THR A 24 10.81 0.13 -7.81
CA THR A 24 10.00 0.88 -8.77
C THR A 24 8.66 0.18 -8.92
N LEU A 25 7.60 0.87 -8.50
CA LEU A 25 6.21 0.41 -8.63
C LEU A 25 5.62 1.00 -9.90
N GLU A 26 4.91 0.17 -10.67
CA GLU A 26 4.17 0.56 -11.86
C GLU A 26 2.69 0.21 -11.70
N ASP A 27 1.85 1.00 -12.37
CA ASP A 27 0.41 0.81 -12.43
C ASP A 27 -0.22 0.65 -11.03
N LEU A 28 0.17 1.52 -10.10
CA LEU A 28 -0.30 1.46 -8.72
C LEU A 28 -1.71 2.01 -8.62
N LEU A 29 -2.62 1.23 -8.03
CA LEU A 29 -3.99 1.64 -7.72
C LEU A 29 -4.23 1.50 -6.21
N ILE A 30 -4.71 2.59 -5.60
CA ILE A 30 -5.17 2.63 -4.21
C ILE A 30 -6.70 2.64 -4.24
N VAL A 31 -7.32 1.54 -3.82
CA VAL A 31 -8.77 1.48 -3.59
C VAL A 31 -9.01 1.56 -2.10
N THR A 32 -9.81 2.53 -1.66
CA THR A 32 -10.04 2.80 -0.23
C THR A 32 -11.51 2.65 0.12
N TRP A 33 -11.79 2.01 1.25
CA TRP A 33 -13.12 1.89 1.83
C TRP A 33 -13.18 2.56 3.20
N ARG A 34 -14.38 3.03 3.56
CA ARG A 34 -14.71 3.40 4.94
C ARG A 34 -15.15 2.14 5.69
N VAL A 35 -14.58 1.95 6.88
CA VAL A 35 -14.90 0.81 7.76
C VAL A 35 -15.23 1.32 9.18
N PRO A 36 -16.12 0.63 9.91
CA PRO A 36 -16.37 0.91 11.32
C PRO A 36 -15.11 0.76 12.19
N GLU A 37 -14.89 1.69 13.11
CA GLU A 37 -13.75 1.66 14.03
C GLU A 37 -13.71 0.36 14.85
N ALA A 38 -14.87 -0.09 15.34
CA ALA A 38 -14.97 -1.29 16.17
C ALA A 38 -14.51 -2.56 15.45
N GLU A 39 -14.70 -2.64 14.14
CA GLU A 39 -14.22 -3.76 13.32
C GLU A 39 -12.71 -3.65 13.13
N LEU A 40 -12.22 -2.49 12.68
CA LEU A 40 -10.78 -2.27 12.47
C LEU A 40 -9.96 -2.51 13.74
N ARG A 41 -10.44 -2.06 14.90
CA ARG A 41 -9.78 -2.28 16.20
C ARG A 41 -9.53 -3.76 16.51
N ARG A 42 -10.36 -4.69 16.04
CA ARG A 42 -10.17 -6.13 16.27
C ARG A 42 -8.96 -6.70 15.53
N HIS A 43 -8.54 -6.04 14.45
CA HIS A 43 -7.39 -6.45 13.63
C HIS A 43 -6.11 -5.66 13.97
N LEU A 44 -6.23 -4.61 14.76
CA LEU A 44 -5.09 -3.79 15.17
C LEU A 44 -4.53 -4.26 16.52
N PRO A 45 -3.19 -4.26 16.69
CA PRO A 45 -2.57 -4.37 18.01
C PRO A 45 -3.02 -3.23 18.93
N ASN A 46 -3.22 -3.51 20.23
CA ASN A 46 -3.64 -2.52 21.23
C ASN A 46 -2.79 -1.25 21.29
N ALA A 47 -1.51 -1.34 20.89
CA ALA A 47 -0.59 -0.21 20.85
C ALA A 47 -0.88 0.79 19.72
N LEU A 48 -1.67 0.41 18.71
CA LEU A 48 -2.00 1.24 17.55
C LEU A 48 -3.42 1.77 17.64
N GLN A 49 -3.57 3.06 17.38
CA GLN A 49 -4.87 3.71 17.29
C GLN A 49 -5.20 3.99 15.83
N PRO A 50 -6.41 3.66 15.35
CA PRO A 50 -6.80 3.98 13.99
C PRO A 50 -6.95 5.50 13.79
N VAL A 51 -6.67 5.96 12.57
CA VAL A 51 -7.00 7.33 12.15
C VAL A 51 -8.48 7.36 11.74
N ILE A 52 -9.18 8.39 12.19
CA ILE A 52 -10.58 8.65 11.83
C ILE A 52 -10.57 9.84 10.87
N ASP A 53 -11.11 9.61 9.67
CA ASP A 53 -11.26 10.60 8.60
C ASP A 53 -12.74 10.72 8.23
N ALA A 54 -13.28 11.93 8.27
CA ALA A 54 -14.70 12.21 8.04
C ALA A 54 -15.66 11.26 8.81
N GLY A 55 -15.33 10.91 10.05
CA GLY A 55 -16.15 10.05 10.92
C GLY A 55 -16.03 8.54 10.70
N ALA A 56 -15.14 8.08 9.84
CA ALA A 56 -14.89 6.64 9.63
C ALA A 56 -13.40 6.31 9.62
N CYS A 57 -13.06 5.03 9.84
CA CYS A 57 -11.71 4.55 9.60
C CYS A 57 -11.55 4.21 8.12
N LEU A 58 -10.32 4.31 7.62
CA LEU A 58 -9.99 3.99 6.24
C LEU A 58 -9.14 2.72 6.15
N VAL A 59 -9.49 1.85 5.21
CA VAL A 59 -8.68 0.68 4.83
C VAL A 59 -8.53 0.71 3.32
N SER A 60 -7.30 0.53 2.85
CA SER A 60 -6.98 0.55 1.42
C SER A 60 -6.36 -0.76 0.98
N ALA A 61 -6.82 -1.26 -0.17
CA ALA A 61 -6.10 -2.24 -0.97
C ALA A 61 -5.26 -1.50 -2.01
N VAL A 62 -3.95 -1.67 -1.93
CA VAL A 62 -2.97 -1.05 -2.83
C VAL A 62 -2.38 -2.12 -3.71
N ALA A 63 -2.82 -2.18 -4.96
CA ALA A 63 -2.38 -3.17 -5.93
C ALA A 63 -1.47 -2.51 -6.97
N PHE A 64 -0.37 -3.18 -7.32
CA PHE A 64 0.64 -2.64 -8.22
C PHE A 64 1.51 -3.73 -8.82
N ARG A 65 2.26 -3.36 -9.86
CA ARG A 65 3.30 -4.19 -10.45
C ARG A 65 4.66 -3.73 -9.96
N ASN A 66 5.44 -4.66 -9.45
CA ASN A 66 6.83 -4.43 -9.10
C ASN A 66 7.69 -4.64 -10.35
N ARG A 67 8.25 -3.57 -10.93
CA ARG A 67 9.09 -3.66 -12.14
C ARG A 67 10.53 -4.02 -11.83
N ALA A 68 11.04 -3.54 -10.70
CA ALA A 68 12.41 -3.77 -10.29
C ALA A 68 12.55 -3.70 -8.77
N LEU A 69 12.63 -4.86 -8.13
CA LEU A 69 13.22 -4.99 -6.80
C LEU A 69 14.74 -4.93 -6.94
N ARG A 70 15.37 -3.84 -6.51
CA ARG A 70 16.82 -3.70 -6.52
C ARG A 70 17.32 -3.65 -5.07
N PRO A 71 17.96 -4.72 -4.56
CA PRO A 71 18.83 -4.57 -3.41
C PRO A 71 19.89 -3.50 -3.73
N ALA A 72 20.32 -2.70 -2.76
CA ALA A 72 21.43 -1.75 -2.91
C ALA A 72 22.81 -2.44 -3.07
N VAL A 73 22.85 -3.60 -3.72
CA VAL A 73 24.03 -4.40 -4.06
C VAL A 73 23.95 -4.70 -5.56
N ALA A 74 25.02 -4.42 -6.30
CA ALA A 74 25.07 -4.60 -7.75
C ALA A 74 24.92 -6.08 -8.15
N GLY A 75 24.17 -6.37 -9.22
CA GLY A 75 24.12 -7.69 -9.86
C GLY A 75 22.88 -8.55 -9.62
N PHE A 76 21.92 -8.13 -8.79
CA PHE A 76 20.70 -8.90 -8.56
C PHE A 76 19.74 -8.85 -9.76
N PRO A 77 19.14 -9.99 -10.20
CA PRO A 77 18.24 -10.02 -11.34
C PRO A 77 16.97 -9.20 -11.05
N ARG A 78 16.48 -8.46 -12.05
CA ARG A 78 15.24 -7.69 -11.94
C ARG A 78 14.06 -8.66 -11.86
N MET A 79 13.46 -8.74 -10.68
CA MET A 79 12.27 -9.56 -10.47
C MET A 79 11.01 -8.76 -10.76
N ARG A 80 10.12 -9.34 -11.57
CA ARG A 80 8.81 -8.78 -11.88
C ARG A 80 7.72 -9.58 -11.18
N SER A 81 6.88 -8.89 -10.41
CA SER A 81 5.74 -9.50 -9.73
C SER A 81 4.65 -8.47 -9.48
N SER A 82 3.39 -8.89 -9.59
CA SER A 82 2.27 -8.13 -9.02
C SER A 82 2.22 -8.32 -7.51
N GLN A 83 1.80 -7.28 -6.80
CA GLN A 83 1.71 -7.24 -5.35
C GLN A 83 0.44 -6.47 -4.94
N MET A 84 -0.16 -6.86 -3.82
CA MET A 84 -1.25 -6.14 -3.19
C MET A 84 -0.96 -5.99 -1.69
N ASN A 85 -1.08 -4.78 -1.18
CA ASN A 85 -0.95 -4.48 0.23
C ASN A 85 -2.29 -4.00 0.76
N VAL A 86 -2.82 -4.66 1.78
CA VAL A 86 -4.01 -4.20 2.50
C VAL A 86 -3.53 -3.48 3.74
N ARG A 87 -3.83 -2.18 3.81
CA ARG A 87 -3.32 -1.29 4.85
C ARG A 87 -4.43 -0.48 5.50
N ALA A 88 -4.33 -0.30 6.80
CA ALA A 88 -5.14 0.63 7.58
C ALA A 88 -4.29 1.83 7.99
N TYR A 89 -4.93 2.97 8.21
CA TYR A 89 -4.26 4.19 8.64
C TYR A 89 -4.29 4.29 10.16
N VAL A 90 -3.12 4.47 10.77
CA VAL A 90 -2.93 4.45 12.22
C VAL A 90 -2.07 5.61 12.68
N ARG A 91 -2.18 5.96 13.96
CA ARG A 91 -1.29 6.92 14.61
C ARG A 91 -0.06 6.19 15.14
N ALA A 92 1.10 6.84 15.07
CA ALA A 92 2.31 6.31 15.69
C ALA A 92 2.13 6.22 17.22
N PRO A 93 2.46 5.09 17.89
CA PRO A 93 2.20 4.89 19.32
C PRO A 93 2.83 5.94 20.24
N ARG A 94 3.97 6.53 19.84
CA ARG A 94 4.72 7.48 20.68
C ARG A 94 4.51 8.94 20.31
N SER A 95 4.52 9.27 19.02
CA SER A 95 4.37 10.67 18.57
C SER A 95 2.91 11.07 18.36
N GLY A 96 1.98 10.10 18.22
CA GLY A 96 0.58 10.36 17.89
C GLY A 96 0.37 10.93 16.47
N GLU A 97 1.46 11.08 15.72
CA GLU A 97 1.46 11.70 14.39
C GLU A 97 0.66 10.85 13.39
N PRO A 98 -0.20 11.49 12.57
CA PRO A 98 -0.79 10.85 11.40
C PRO A 98 0.31 10.59 10.34
N GLY A 99 0.02 9.72 9.36
CA GLY A 99 0.98 9.32 8.32
C GLY A 99 1.68 7.98 8.55
N SER A 100 1.17 7.20 9.51
CA SER A 100 1.55 5.80 9.68
C SER A 100 0.47 4.86 9.13
N VAL A 101 0.92 3.72 8.59
CA VAL A 101 0.02 2.67 8.12
C VAL A 101 0.31 1.37 8.83
N PHE A 102 -0.71 0.55 9.07
CA PHE A 102 -0.57 -0.82 9.52
C PHE A 102 -0.94 -1.76 8.38
N PHE A 103 -0.05 -2.69 8.04
CA PHE A 103 -0.35 -3.71 7.04
C PHE A 103 -1.18 -4.83 7.66
N LEU A 104 -2.46 -4.89 7.28
CA LEU A 104 -3.37 -6.00 7.57
C LEU A 104 -2.98 -7.25 6.77
N GLY A 105 -2.48 -7.06 5.55
CA GLY A 105 -2.03 -8.15 4.70
C GLY A 105 -1.07 -7.66 3.61
N LEU A 106 -0.13 -8.53 3.25
CA LEU A 106 0.87 -8.28 2.21
C LEU A 106 0.89 -9.48 1.28
N TYR A 107 0.49 -9.29 0.03
CA TYR A 107 0.25 -10.37 -0.92
C TYR A 107 1.12 -10.21 -2.16
N VAL A 108 1.72 -11.29 -2.64
CA VAL A 108 2.57 -11.29 -3.83
C VAL A 108 2.26 -12.47 -4.74
N SER A 109 2.27 -12.19 -6.05
CA SER A 109 1.93 -13.11 -7.14
C SER A 109 2.86 -14.32 -7.33
N ARG A 110 4.01 -14.36 -6.65
CA ARG A 110 4.99 -15.45 -6.77
C ARG A 110 5.30 -16.02 -5.40
N ALA A 111 4.94 -17.29 -5.18
CA ALA A 111 5.09 -17.96 -3.89
C ALA A 111 6.53 -17.95 -3.35
N TRP A 112 7.51 -18.20 -4.22
CA TRP A 112 8.92 -18.15 -3.82
C TRP A 112 9.40 -16.74 -3.44
N ILE A 113 8.85 -15.69 -4.07
CA ILE A 113 9.12 -14.29 -3.67
C ILE A 113 8.48 -14.03 -2.31
N ALA A 114 7.26 -14.52 -2.05
CA ALA A 114 6.63 -14.41 -0.74
C ALA A 114 7.53 -15.00 0.36
N GLY A 115 8.04 -16.21 0.14
CA GLY A 115 8.95 -16.89 1.07
C GLY A 115 10.26 -16.13 1.28
N MET A 116 10.93 -15.75 0.18
CA MET A 116 12.21 -15.03 0.21
C MET A 116 12.07 -13.66 0.89
N SER A 117 11.08 -12.85 0.50
CA SER A 117 10.83 -11.52 1.09
C SER A 117 10.43 -11.63 2.55
N SER A 118 9.66 -12.66 2.92
CA SER A 118 9.35 -12.91 4.33
C SER A 118 10.58 -13.21 5.17
N TRP A 119 11.48 -14.04 4.63
CA TRP A 119 12.71 -14.42 5.32
C TRP A 119 13.69 -13.24 5.40
N LEU A 120 13.91 -12.53 4.29
CA LEU A 120 14.90 -11.45 4.20
C LEU A 120 14.46 -10.21 4.98
N PHE A 121 13.16 -9.88 4.96
CA PHE A 121 12.66 -8.65 5.56
C PHE A 121 11.89 -8.86 6.87
N GLY A 122 11.66 -10.11 7.28
CA GLY A 122 11.00 -10.45 8.54
C GLY A 122 9.48 -10.21 8.55
N VAL A 123 8.85 -10.24 7.38
CA VAL A 123 7.45 -9.77 7.19
C VAL A 123 6.58 -10.90 6.69
N PRO A 124 5.31 -11.01 7.12
CA PRO A 124 4.46 -12.12 6.71
C PRO A 124 3.88 -11.89 5.30
N PHE A 125 4.73 -11.95 4.26
CA PHE A 125 4.23 -11.97 2.89
C PHE A 125 3.48 -13.28 2.62
N GLN A 126 2.28 -13.14 2.09
CA GLN A 126 1.42 -14.23 1.70
C GLN A 126 1.41 -14.37 0.18
N TYR A 127 1.26 -15.61 -0.29
CA TYR A 127 1.08 -15.88 -1.70
C TYR A 127 -0.39 -15.63 -2.07
N LEU A 128 -0.60 -14.86 -3.14
CA LEU A 128 -1.89 -14.70 -3.79
C LEU A 128 -1.61 -14.59 -5.29
N PRO A 129 -2.08 -15.51 -6.15
CA PRO A 129 -1.95 -15.33 -7.58
C PRO A 129 -2.77 -14.10 -7.98
N LEU A 130 -2.10 -13.03 -8.41
CA LEU A 130 -2.75 -11.84 -8.94
C LEU A 130 -2.01 -11.30 -10.16
N GLU A 131 -2.79 -10.78 -11.08
CA GLU A 131 -2.33 -10.04 -12.24
C GLU A 131 -2.87 -8.63 -12.18
N VAL A 132 -2.04 -7.66 -12.54
CA VAL A 132 -2.38 -6.24 -12.60
C VAL A 132 -2.02 -5.77 -14.00
N ALA A 133 -2.89 -4.99 -14.61
CA ALA A 133 -2.59 -4.30 -15.85
C ALA A 133 -3.39 -3.00 -15.96
N ALA A 134 -2.75 -2.02 -16.60
CA ALA A 134 -3.37 -0.77 -17.00
C ALA A 134 -3.26 -0.63 -18.52
N ARG A 135 -4.31 -0.13 -19.16
CA ARG A 135 -4.37 0.18 -20.58
C ARG A 135 -4.78 1.63 -20.76
N ASP A 136 -4.08 2.32 -21.64
CA ASP A 136 -4.45 3.66 -22.07
C ASP A 136 -5.24 3.53 -23.37
N GLU A 137 -6.55 3.80 -23.32
CA GLU A 137 -7.43 3.64 -24.48
C GLU A 137 -7.56 4.94 -25.29
N GLY A 138 -6.67 5.92 -25.06
CA GLY A 138 -6.68 7.22 -25.74
C GLY A 138 -7.76 8.19 -25.25
N HIS A 139 -8.76 7.70 -24.52
CA HIS A 139 -9.85 8.47 -23.92
C HIS A 139 -9.93 8.28 -22.39
N GLY A 140 -8.87 7.72 -21.80
CA GLY A 140 -8.74 7.46 -20.38
C GLY A 140 -7.97 6.16 -20.10
N VAL A 141 -7.47 6.01 -18.88
CA VAL A 141 -6.85 4.78 -18.41
C VAL A 141 -7.90 3.81 -17.90
N GLU A 142 -7.85 2.56 -18.36
CA GLU A 142 -8.55 1.44 -17.74
C GLU A 142 -7.55 0.60 -16.94
N TRP A 143 -7.90 0.29 -15.69
CA TRP A 143 -7.07 -0.49 -14.78
C TRP A 143 -7.84 -1.72 -14.31
N HIS A 144 -7.17 -2.87 -14.31
CA HIS A 144 -7.73 -4.11 -13.79
C HIS A 144 -6.72 -4.93 -12.99
N ALA A 145 -7.23 -5.60 -11.96
CA ALA A 145 -6.54 -6.68 -11.28
C ALA A 145 -7.46 -7.87 -11.06
N ARG A 146 -6.93 -9.08 -11.29
CA ARG A 146 -7.65 -10.34 -11.10
C ARG A 146 -6.78 -11.40 -10.46
N SER A 147 -7.40 -12.23 -9.65
CA SER A 147 -6.89 -13.52 -9.22
C SER A 147 -7.60 -14.64 -9.99
N PRO A 148 -6.92 -15.73 -10.38
CA PRO A 148 -7.56 -16.88 -11.01
C PRO A 148 -8.68 -17.52 -10.17
N ASP A 149 -8.55 -17.46 -8.84
CA ASP A 149 -9.47 -18.09 -7.89
C ASP A 149 -10.54 -17.09 -7.37
N ASP A 150 -10.74 -15.96 -8.06
CA ASP A 150 -11.69 -14.89 -7.71
C ASP A 150 -11.52 -14.28 -6.30
N HIS A 151 -10.38 -14.53 -5.64
CA HIS A 151 -10.02 -13.90 -4.36
C HIS A 151 -9.78 -12.38 -4.48
N LEU A 152 -9.54 -11.89 -5.71
CA LEU A 152 -9.33 -10.49 -6.02
C LEU A 152 -9.91 -10.19 -7.41
N THR A 153 -10.76 -9.17 -7.49
CA THR A 153 -11.21 -8.60 -8.76
C THR A 153 -11.43 -7.11 -8.57
N ILE A 154 -10.64 -6.27 -9.25
CA ILE A 154 -10.79 -4.82 -9.22
C ILE A 154 -10.78 -4.32 -10.65
N HIS A 155 -11.78 -3.54 -11.01
CA HIS A 155 -11.88 -2.82 -12.28
C HIS A 155 -12.14 -1.35 -11.98
N ALA A 156 -11.29 -0.48 -12.52
CA ALA A 156 -11.41 0.95 -12.35
C ALA A 156 -11.10 1.65 -13.68
N ARG A 157 -11.76 2.79 -13.90
CA ARG A 157 -11.58 3.61 -15.09
C ARG A 157 -11.30 5.05 -14.68
N GLU A 158 -10.42 5.72 -15.39
CA GLU A 158 -10.10 7.12 -15.17
C GLU A 158 -11.38 7.96 -15.14
N ALA A 159 -11.49 8.78 -14.11
CA ALA A 159 -12.65 9.63 -13.89
C ALA A 159 -12.21 10.85 -13.06
N ASP A 160 -12.72 12.02 -13.43
CA ASP A 160 -12.50 13.23 -12.63
C ASP A 160 -13.39 13.19 -11.40
N ALA A 161 -12.76 12.91 -10.26
CA ALA A 161 -13.38 13.01 -8.95
C ALA A 161 -12.57 13.95 -8.07
N ASP A 162 -13.27 14.73 -7.27
CA ASP A 162 -12.65 15.54 -6.23
C ASP A 162 -12.35 14.67 -5.00
N VAL A 163 -11.17 14.85 -4.43
CA VAL A 163 -10.69 14.12 -3.25
C VAL A 163 -10.13 15.16 -2.31
N ASP A 164 -10.68 15.22 -1.10
CA ASP A 164 -10.22 16.13 -0.07
C ASP A 164 -8.71 16.01 0.14
N THR A 165 -8.03 17.17 0.25
CA THR A 165 -6.56 17.25 0.33
C THR A 165 -6.00 16.48 1.53
N HIS A 166 -6.70 16.47 2.67
CA HIS A 166 -6.27 15.72 3.85
C HIS A 166 -6.38 14.21 3.61
N THR A 167 -7.50 13.76 3.01
CA THR A 167 -7.65 12.35 2.62
C THR A 167 -6.60 11.97 1.57
N LEU A 168 -6.35 12.80 0.56
CA LEU A 168 -5.34 12.55 -0.47
C LEU A 168 -3.96 12.36 0.16
N ASP A 169 -3.52 13.27 1.01
CA ASP A 169 -2.23 13.20 1.73
C ASP A 169 -2.13 11.92 2.57
N LEU A 170 -3.17 11.62 3.36
CA LEU A 170 -3.24 10.41 4.16
C LEU A 170 -3.08 9.16 3.29
N LEU A 171 -3.74 9.11 2.13
CA LEU A 171 -3.72 7.96 1.24
C LEU A 171 -2.39 7.78 0.51
N THR A 172 -1.70 8.87 0.14
CA THR A 172 -0.53 8.80 -0.75
C THR A 172 0.81 8.83 -0.03
N ASN A 173 0.88 9.38 1.19
CA ASN A 173 2.14 9.67 1.88
C ASN A 173 2.39 8.87 3.17
N PRO A 174 2.42 7.52 3.14
CA PRO A 174 2.81 6.75 4.31
C PRO A 174 4.33 6.79 4.52
N HIS A 175 4.77 7.34 5.65
CA HIS A 175 6.20 7.42 5.99
C HIS A 175 6.66 6.28 6.91
N THR A 176 5.75 5.77 7.73
CA THR A 176 6.01 4.65 8.62
C THR A 176 4.98 3.55 8.38
N ALA A 177 5.46 2.33 8.21
CA ALA A 177 4.61 1.16 8.11
C ALA A 177 4.83 0.22 9.30
N TYR A 178 3.75 -0.19 9.94
CA TYR A 178 3.72 -1.16 11.03
C TYR A 178 3.19 -2.50 10.52
N PHE A 179 3.70 -3.59 11.08
CA PHE A 179 3.23 -4.95 10.80
C PHE A 179 3.57 -5.87 11.98
N LEU A 180 2.86 -6.99 12.08
CA LEU A 180 3.21 -8.05 13.02
C LEU A 180 4.16 -9.03 12.31
N ASP A 181 5.29 -9.36 12.95
CA ASP A 181 6.13 -10.44 12.46
C ASP A 181 5.48 -11.82 12.71
N ARG A 182 6.10 -12.91 12.24
CA ARG A 182 5.57 -14.28 12.41
C ARG A 182 5.39 -14.70 13.88
N ARG A 183 6.00 -13.98 14.83
CA ARG A 183 5.87 -14.24 16.28
C ARG A 183 4.84 -13.31 16.93
N GLY A 184 4.12 -12.50 16.15
CA GLY A 184 3.15 -11.53 16.65
C GLY A 184 3.80 -10.29 17.28
N VAL A 185 5.08 -10.03 17.02
CA VAL A 185 5.76 -8.83 17.56
C VAL A 185 5.55 -7.66 16.60
N LEU A 186 5.16 -6.51 17.14
CA LEU A 186 4.98 -5.29 16.35
C LEU A 186 6.33 -4.75 15.88
N ARG A 187 6.48 -4.67 14.56
CA ARG A 187 7.65 -4.13 13.86
C ARG A 187 7.26 -2.89 13.07
N ARG A 188 8.26 -2.09 12.71
CA ARG A 188 8.09 -0.93 11.84
C ARG A 188 9.15 -0.82 10.76
N TRP A 189 8.75 -0.25 9.64
CA TRP A 189 9.59 0.21 8.54
C TRP A 189 9.46 1.71 8.34
N SER A 190 10.55 2.31 7.90
CA SER A 190 10.55 3.66 7.34
C SER A 190 10.58 3.55 5.83
N ILE A 191 9.65 4.23 5.19
CA ILE A 191 9.49 4.22 3.74
C ILE A 191 9.63 5.67 3.27
N TRP A 192 10.39 5.86 2.21
CA TRP A 192 10.44 7.13 1.50
C TRP A 192 10.05 6.91 0.05
N HIS A 193 9.37 7.89 -0.54
CA HIS A 193 9.09 7.92 -1.97
C HIS A 193 9.09 9.36 -2.45
N ARG A 194 9.20 9.56 -3.77
CA ARG A 194 8.96 10.87 -4.35
C ARG A 194 7.47 11.24 -4.29
N PRO A 195 7.13 12.54 -4.29
CA PRO A 195 5.76 12.99 -4.54
C PRO A 195 5.17 12.34 -5.79
N GLN A 196 3.89 12.01 -5.72
CA GLN A 196 3.22 11.20 -6.74
C GLN A 196 2.28 12.06 -7.57
N ALA A 197 2.36 11.91 -8.89
CA ALA A 197 1.36 12.43 -9.80
C ALA A 197 0.18 11.45 -9.85
N VAL A 198 -0.94 11.85 -9.24
CA VAL A 198 -2.11 10.99 -9.04
C VAL A 198 -3.18 11.30 -10.09
N ARG A 199 -3.87 10.25 -10.54
CA ARG A 199 -5.12 10.36 -11.29
C ARG A 199 -6.24 9.71 -10.51
N THR A 200 -7.43 10.29 -10.56
CA THR A 200 -8.60 9.71 -9.93
C THR A 200 -9.26 8.70 -10.86
N MET A 201 -9.80 7.64 -10.26
CA MET A 201 -10.41 6.52 -10.96
C MET A 201 -11.75 6.19 -10.31
N ALA A 202 -12.77 6.00 -11.13
CA ALA A 202 -14.04 5.42 -10.70
C ALA A 202 -13.91 3.90 -10.64
N VAL A 203 -14.13 3.34 -9.45
CA VAL A 203 -14.17 1.89 -9.23
C VAL A 203 -15.50 1.35 -9.75
N GLN A 204 -15.44 0.51 -10.78
CA GLN A 204 -16.60 -0.16 -11.39
C GLN A 204 -16.94 -1.46 -10.65
N GLN A 205 -15.91 -2.20 -10.27
CA GLN A 205 -16.03 -3.44 -9.50
C GLN A 205 -14.85 -3.53 -8.54
N ALA A 206 -15.09 -3.92 -7.30
CA ALA A 206 -14.03 -4.28 -6.38
C ALA A 206 -14.47 -5.37 -5.40
N ARG A 207 -13.83 -6.53 -5.53
CA ARG A 207 -13.93 -7.67 -4.63
C ARG A 207 -12.53 -7.99 -4.15
N VAL A 208 -12.35 -7.96 -2.83
CA VAL A 208 -11.08 -8.27 -2.18
C VAL A 208 -11.41 -9.22 -1.02
N GLU A 209 -11.07 -10.50 -1.15
CA GLU A 209 -11.55 -11.52 -0.21
C GLU A 209 -11.14 -11.23 1.25
N CYS A 210 -9.93 -10.73 1.48
CA CYS A 210 -9.49 -10.39 2.84
C CYS A 210 -10.16 -9.13 3.44
N MET A 211 -11.00 -8.43 2.66
CA MET A 211 -11.86 -7.34 3.16
C MET A 211 -13.24 -7.83 3.59
N ARG A 212 -13.58 -9.12 3.42
CA ARG A 212 -14.90 -9.68 3.75
C ARG A 212 -15.29 -9.56 5.23
N ASP A 213 -14.29 -9.46 6.10
CA ASP A 213 -14.49 -9.34 7.55
C ASP A 213 -14.90 -7.91 7.95
N PHE A 214 -14.87 -6.96 7.01
CA PHE A 214 -15.28 -5.58 7.21
C PHE A 214 -16.63 -5.29 6.55
N THR A 215 -17.48 -4.58 7.27
CA THR A 215 -18.63 -3.88 6.70
C THR A 215 -18.11 -2.66 5.94
N VAL A 216 -18.00 -2.78 4.62
CA VAL A 216 -17.46 -1.71 3.77
C VAL A 216 -18.57 -0.88 3.12
N SER A 217 -18.38 0.44 3.04
CA SER A 217 -19.19 1.31 2.19
C SER A 217 -18.87 1.08 0.70
N ARG A 218 -19.52 1.84 -0.19
CA ARG A 218 -18.98 2.03 -1.55
C ARG A 218 -17.53 2.55 -1.43
N PRO A 219 -16.58 2.07 -2.24
CA PRO A 219 -15.22 2.60 -2.24
C PRO A 219 -15.22 4.09 -2.58
N LEU A 220 -14.25 4.80 -2.00
CA LEU A 220 -13.88 6.15 -2.42
C LEU A 220 -13.38 6.14 -3.88
N PRO A 221 -13.32 7.30 -4.56
CA PRO A 221 -12.55 7.43 -5.79
C PRO A 221 -11.15 6.84 -5.59
N ALA A 222 -10.78 5.90 -6.46
CA ALA A 222 -9.48 5.25 -6.37
C ALA A 222 -8.39 6.17 -6.92
N LEU A 223 -7.17 6.00 -6.40
CA LEU A 223 -6.02 6.81 -6.80
C LEU A 223 -5.07 5.96 -7.63
N TYR A 224 -4.78 6.41 -8.85
CA TYR A 224 -3.88 5.75 -9.78
C TYR A 224 -2.58 6.52 -9.95
N VAL A 225 -1.47 5.79 -9.88
CA VAL A 225 -0.10 6.31 -10.09
C VAL A 225 0.59 5.39 -11.09
N ARG A 226 0.96 5.96 -12.24
CA ARG A 226 1.56 5.20 -13.35
C ARG A 226 2.90 4.58 -12.98
N SER A 227 3.76 5.35 -12.30
CA SER A 227 5.07 4.88 -11.85
C SER A 227 5.55 5.70 -10.66
N VAL A 228 6.14 5.04 -9.68
CA VAL A 228 6.74 5.70 -8.51
C VAL A 228 7.91 4.89 -7.96
N ASP A 229 8.97 5.60 -7.57
CA ASP A 229 10.13 5.02 -6.92
C ASP A 229 9.99 5.11 -5.40
N TYR A 230 10.19 3.97 -4.74
CA TYR A 230 10.20 3.81 -3.31
C TYR A 230 11.59 3.40 -2.80
N GLU A 231 12.02 4.00 -1.70
CA GLU A 231 13.18 3.59 -0.91
C GLU A 231 12.68 2.93 0.39
N VAL A 232 13.00 1.66 0.58
CA VAL A 232 12.66 0.91 1.80
C VAL A 232 13.91 0.75 2.65
N TYR A 233 13.86 1.29 3.87
CA TYR A 233 14.99 1.31 4.79
C TYR A 233 14.97 0.09 5.73
N LEU A 234 16.00 -0.75 5.61
CA LEU A 234 16.19 -1.98 6.39
C LEU A 234 17.35 -1.85 7.39
N PRO A 235 17.39 -2.69 8.45
CA PRO A 235 16.36 -3.69 8.84
C PRO A 235 15.13 -3.05 9.52
N PRO A 236 14.00 -3.77 9.62
CA PRO A 236 12.89 -3.36 10.47
C PRO A 236 13.35 -3.12 11.90
N ARG A 237 12.76 -2.11 12.53
CA ARG A 237 12.98 -1.81 13.95
C ARG A 237 11.80 -2.34 14.77
N ALA A 238 12.04 -2.64 16.04
CA ALA A 238 10.95 -2.82 16.97
C ALA A 238 10.10 -1.53 17.00
N ALA A 239 8.79 -1.70 17.11
CA ALA A 239 7.89 -0.61 17.47
C ALA A 239 8.00 -0.38 18.99
N SER A 240 9.17 0.04 19.46
CA SER A 240 9.34 0.49 20.84
C SER A 240 8.73 1.86 21.03
#